data_AF-A0A6J4QYP7-F1
#
_entry.id   AF-A0A6J4QYP7-F1
#
_cell.length_a   1.000
_cell.length_b   1.000
_cell.length_c   1.000
_cell.angle_alpha   90.00
_cell.angle_beta   90.00
_cell.angle_gamma   90.00
#
_symmetry.space_group_name_H-M   'P 1'
#
loop_
_entity.id
_entity.type
_entity.pdbx_description
1 polymer ?
#
loop_
_entity_poly.entity_id
_entity_poly.type
_entity_poly.pdbx_seq_one_letter_code
_entity_poly.pdbx_strand_id
1 'polypeptide(L)' 'MRAGALDIALSAAAFLCAAGFARYYVAAVLAGDRQLARAAGIGFVVLIVVAAISLLKILS' A
#
# COMPACT_ATOMS: atom_id res chain seq x y z
N MET A 1 -1.20 26.91 1.99
CA MET A 1 -0.44 26.00 2.88
C MET A 1 -1.32 24.90 3.53
N ARG A 2 -2.33 24.34 2.83
CA ARG A 2 -3.14 23.20 3.32
C ARG A 2 -2.93 21.90 2.52
N ALA A 3 -2.23 21.97 1.39
CA ALA A 3 -1.88 20.85 0.51
C ALA A 3 -0.57 20.14 0.94
N GLY A 4 -0.26 20.12 2.24
CA GLY A 4 0.98 19.52 2.76
C GLY A 4 0.69 18.44 3.79
N ALA A 5 -0.02 18.79 4.86
CA ALA A 5 -0.34 17.84 5.93
C ALA A 5 -1.28 16.71 5.46
N LEU A 6 -2.22 17.01 4.55
CA LEU A 6 -3.21 16.06 4.06
C LEU A 6 -2.59 15.03 3.10
N ASP A 7 -1.70 15.49 2.21
CA ASP A 7 -0.94 14.62 1.29
C ASP A 7 0.08 13.73 2.01
N ILE A 8 0.71 14.25 3.07
CA ILE A 8 1.61 13.47 3.94
C ILE A 8 0.80 12.42 4.72
N ALA A 9 -0.36 12.79 5.28
CA ALA A 9 -1.22 11.86 6.00
C ALA A 9 -1.78 10.75 5.09
N LEU A 10 -2.17 11.09 3.85
CA LEU A 10 -2.59 10.13 2.81
C LEU A 10 -1.46 9.17 2.44
N SER A 11 -0.24 9.70 2.28
CA SER A 11 0.94 8.86 2.01
C SER A 11 1.23 7.93 3.18
N ALA A 12 1.22 8.43 4.42
CA ALA A 12 1.42 7.62 5.62
C ALA A 12 0.34 6.54 5.79
N ALA A 13 -0.93 6.86 5.51
CA ALA A 13 -2.02 5.90 5.51
C ALA A 13 -1.82 4.82 4.44
N ALA A 14 -1.33 5.18 3.24
CA ALA A 14 -1.01 4.22 2.19
C ALA A 14 0.12 3.27 2.63
N PHE A 15 1.17 3.77 3.30
CA PHE A 15 2.23 2.92 3.86
C PHE A 15 1.72 1.99 4.97
N LEU A 16 0.85 2.46 5.86
CA LEU A 16 0.22 1.64 6.89
C LEU A 16 -0.67 0.54 6.29
N CYS A 17 -1.46 0.87 5.26
CA CYS A 17 -2.24 -0.12 4.50
C CYS A 17 -1.33 -1.15 3.82
N ALA A 18 -0.23 -0.71 3.20
CA ALA A 18 0.74 -1.60 2.56
C ALA A 18 1.39 -2.56 3.58
N ALA A 19 1.73 -2.08 4.78
CA ALA A 19 2.25 -2.93 5.85
C ALA A 19 1.23 -3.98 6.34
N GLY A 20 -0.05 -3.59 6.42
CA GLY A 20 -1.16 -4.52 6.73
C GLY A 20 -1.31 -5.62 5.67
N PHE A 21 -1.26 -5.24 4.40
CA PHE A 21 -1.28 -6.18 3.27
C PHE A 21 -0.07 -7.12 3.25
N ALA A 22 1.12 -6.63 3.60
CA ALA A 22 2.32 -7.46 3.71
C ALA A 22 2.19 -8.51 4.83
N ARG A 23 1.63 -8.14 6.00
CA ARG A 23 1.33 -9.11 7.06
C ARG A 23 0.27 -10.13 6.64
N TYR A 24 -0.79 -9.68 5.97
CA TYR A 24 -1.82 -10.58 5.44
C TYR A 24 -1.27 -11.52 4.38
N TYR A 25 -0.38 -11.05 3.51
CA TYR A 25 0.32 -11.87 2.53
C TYR A 25 1.12 -12.97 3.20
N VAL A 26 1.95 -12.64 4.20
CA VAL A 26 2.75 -13.63 4.93
C VAL A 26 1.86 -14.64 5.66
N ALA A 27 0.79 -14.18 6.32
CA ALA A 27 -0.18 -15.07 6.97
C ALA A 27 -0.90 -15.99 5.97
N ALA A 28 -1.30 -15.47 4.81
CA ALA A 28 -1.94 -16.24 3.74
C ALA A 28 -1.01 -17.31 3.14
N VAL A 29 0.26 -16.96 2.94
CA VAL A 29 1.31 -17.88 2.47
C VAL A 29 1.53 -19.00 3.50
N LEU A 30 1.61 -18.65 4.79
CA LEU A 30 1.75 -19.63 5.88
C LEU A 30 0.52 -20.53 6.02
N ALA A 31 -0.68 -20.02 5.74
CA ALA A 31 -1.92 -20.80 5.71
C ALA A 31 -2.03 -21.73 4.48
N GLY A 32 -1.09 -21.64 3.52
CA GLY A 32 -1.11 -22.44 2.29
C GLY A 32 -2.15 -21.99 1.26
N ASP A 33 -2.83 -20.87 1.51
CA ASP A 33 -3.92 -20.39 0.67
C ASP A 33 -3.39 -19.44 -0.42
N ARG A 34 -3.05 -20.03 -1.57
CA ARG A 34 -2.39 -19.33 -2.67
C ARG A 34 -3.27 -18.24 -3.31
N GLN A 35 -4.60 -18.36 -3.23
CA GLN A 35 -5.51 -17.34 -3.76
C GLN A 35 -5.49 -16.08 -2.89
N LEU A 36 -5.58 -16.26 -1.57
CA LEU A 36 -5.52 -15.17 -0.61
C LEU A 36 -4.17 -14.45 -0.65
N ALA A 37 -3.07 -15.21 -0.78
CA ALA A 37 -1.73 -14.65 -0.95
C ALA A 37 -1.61 -13.83 -2.24
N ARG A 38 -2.14 -14.31 -3.38
CA ARG A 38 -2.15 -13.51 -4.62
C ARG A 38 -2.97 -12.24 -4.49
N ALA A 39 -4.17 -12.31 -3.91
CA ALA A 39 -5.02 -11.14 -3.71
C ALA A 39 -4.31 -10.09 -2.82
N ALA A 40 -3.67 -10.52 -1.74
CA ALA A 40 -2.91 -9.64 -0.86
C ALA A 40 -1.68 -9.02 -1.56
N GLY A 41 -0.97 -9.81 -2.37
CA GLY A 41 0.17 -9.33 -3.15
C GLY A 41 -0.22 -8.30 -4.22
N ILE A 42 -1.33 -8.53 -4.93
CA ILE A 42 -1.87 -7.57 -5.91
C ILE A 42 -2.28 -6.26 -5.21
N GLY A 43 -2.98 -6.36 -4.07
CA GLY A 43 -3.36 -5.19 -3.27
C GLY A 43 -2.15 -4.35 -2.83
N PHE A 44 -1.07 -5.00 -2.40
CA PHE A 44 0.19 -4.34 -2.04
C PHE A 44 0.82 -3.59 -3.23
N VAL A 45 0.91 -4.24 -4.39
CA VAL A 45 1.50 -3.64 -5.60
C VAL A 45 0.69 -2.43 -6.06
N VAL A 46 -0.64 -2.53 -6.07
CA VAL A 46 -1.52 -1.42 -6.45
C VAL A 46 -1.33 -0.24 -5.50
N LEU A 47 -1.28 -0.48 -4.18
CA LEU A 47 -1.05 0.57 -3.19
C LEU A 47 0.32 1.28 -3.38
N ILE A 48 1.38 0.52 -3.67
CA ILE A 48 2.71 1.09 -3.98
C ILE A 48 2.66 1.97 -5.23
N VAL A 49 2.01 1.50 -6.30
CA VAL A 49 1.93 2.27 -7.56
C VAL A 49 1.16 3.57 -7.35
N VAL A 50 0.03 3.52 -6.63
CA VAL A 50 -0.76 4.72 -6.30
C VAL A 50 0.05 5.70 -5.44
N ALA A 51 0.78 5.19 -4.44
CA ALA A 51 1.65 6.02 -3.61
C ALA A 51 2.77 6.67 -4.45
N ALA A 52 3.42 5.93 -5.34
CA ALA A 52 4.47 6.44 -6.22
C ALA A 52 3.96 7.52 -7.20
N ILE A 53 2.77 7.32 -7.79
CA ILE A 53 2.14 8.31 -8.67
C ILE A 53 1.79 9.58 -7.88
N SER A 54 1.25 9.42 -6.66
CA SER A 54 0.92 10.56 -5.80
C SER A 54 2.17 11.35 -5.42
N LEU A 55 3.27 10.65 -5.11
CA LEU A 55 4.56 11.27 -4.82
C LEU A 55 5.12 12.01 -6.04
N LEU A 56 5.07 11.40 -7.24
CA LEU A 56 5.48 12.03 -8.50
C LEU A 56 4.67 13.29 -8.80
N LYS A 57 3.36 13.30 -8.51
CA LYS A 57 2.49 14.48 -8.63
C LYS A 57 2.85 15.61 -7.67
N ILE A 58 3.40 15.30 -6.50
CA ILE A 58 3.84 16.29 -5.52
C ILE A 58 5.22 16.86 -5.91
N LEU A 59 6.07 16.07 -6.56
CA LEU A 59 7.43 16.42 -6.96
C LEU A 59 7.53 17.09 -8.34
N SER A 60 6.56 16.89 -9.22
CA SER A 60 6.47 17.54 -10.55
C SER A 60 5.76 18.88 -10.49
#